data_AF-A0A7Y5GAH3-F1
#
_entry.id   AF-A0A7Y5GAH3-F1
#
_cell.length_a   1.000
_cell.length_b   1.000
_cell.length_c   1.000
_cell.angle_alpha   90.00
_cell.angle_beta   90.00
_cell.angle_gamma   90.00
#
_symmetry.space_group_name_H-M   'P 1'
#
loop_
_entity.id
_entity.type
_entity.pdbx_description
1 polymer ?
#
loop_
_entity_poly.entity_id
_entity_poly.type
_entity_poly.pdbx_seq_one_letter_code
_entity_poly.pdbx_strand_id
1 'polypeptide(L)'
;MNRLKKWHGDQRGYSIIEVITVILFIGMALPSLVLFFSHAVVASAEEEIQSKALMLCEQKMEEILADKMSPSHGYSWITTPNRYASETISGGFTRTVAVVTTGKIYNSVSYAEITVTVSHSLITPIQLQCWSTMY
;
A
#
# COMPACT_ATOMS: atom_id res chain seq x y z
N MET A 1 -70.97 -1.86 22.45
CA MET A 1 -69.72 -1.82 21.65
C MET A 1 -68.64 -1.23 22.55
N ASN A 2 -67.67 -2.04 23.02
CA ASN A 2 -66.36 -1.60 23.55
C ASN A 2 -65.63 -2.81 24.16
N ARG A 3 -64.71 -3.40 23.39
CA ARG A 3 -63.67 -4.28 23.93
C ARG A 3 -62.38 -3.48 23.97
N LEU A 4 -62.07 -2.91 25.14
CA LEU A 4 -60.74 -2.34 25.40
C LEU A 4 -59.75 -3.50 25.48
N LYS A 5 -58.97 -3.66 24.41
CA LYS A 5 -57.84 -4.59 24.29
C LYS A 5 -56.77 -4.14 25.28
N LYS A 6 -56.74 -4.79 26.45
CA LYS A 6 -55.77 -4.53 27.51
C LYS A 6 -54.41 -5.08 27.06
N TRP A 7 -53.57 -4.19 26.49
CA TRP A 7 -52.17 -4.46 26.23
C TRP A 7 -51.44 -4.50 27.58
N HIS A 8 -51.40 -5.67 28.20
CA HIS A 8 -50.37 -5.92 29.21
C HIS A 8 -49.09 -6.20 28.44
N GLY A 9 -48.26 -5.15 28.28
CA GLY A 9 -46.85 -5.37 27.97
C GLY A 9 -46.29 -6.23 29.09
N ASP A 10 -45.79 -7.41 28.73
CA ASP A 10 -45.20 -8.37 29.66
C ASP A 10 -44.01 -7.68 30.35
N GLN A 11 -44.20 -7.17 31.56
CA GLN A 11 -43.13 -6.61 32.41
C GLN A 11 -42.34 -7.76 33.03
N ARG A 12 -41.73 -8.59 32.19
CA ARG A 12 -40.72 -9.56 32.63
C ARG A 12 -39.45 -8.76 32.88
N GLY A 13 -39.18 -8.40 34.13
CA GLY A 13 -37.89 -7.85 34.53
C GLY A 13 -36.76 -8.80 34.15
N TYR A 14 -35.60 -8.24 33.76
CA TYR A 14 -34.41 -9.02 33.45
C TYR A 14 -34.03 -9.90 34.63
N SER A 15 -33.74 -11.17 34.37
CA SER A 15 -33.25 -12.07 35.41
C SER A 15 -31.81 -11.70 35.77
N ILE A 16 -31.45 -11.81 37.04
CA ILE A 16 -30.05 -11.56 37.49
C ILE A 16 -29.06 -12.44 36.70
N ILE A 17 -29.45 -13.67 36.37
CA ILE A 17 -28.59 -14.57 35.59
C ILE A 17 -28.35 -14.03 34.16
N GLU A 18 -29.34 -13.39 33.56
CA GLU A 18 -29.25 -12.80 32.22
C GLU A 18 -28.31 -11.60 32.22
N VAL A 19 -28.36 -10.77 33.26
CA VAL A 19 -27.43 -9.64 33.42
C VAL A 19 -25.99 -10.15 33.61
N ILE A 20 -25.79 -11.18 34.44
CA ILE A 20 -24.46 -11.75 34.66
C ILE A 20 -23.91 -12.39 33.38
N THR A 21 -24.72 -13.12 32.61
CA THR A 21 -24.26 -13.71 31.35
C THR A 21 -23.90 -12.64 30.33
N VAL A 22 -24.68 -11.57 30.19
CA VAL A 22 -24.36 -10.44 29.31
C VAL A 22 -23.03 -9.78 29.71
N ILE A 23 -22.80 -9.52 30.99
CA ILE A 23 -21.54 -8.95 31.48
C ILE A 23 -20.36 -9.87 31.16
N LEU A 24 -20.52 -11.19 31.34
CA LEU A 24 -19.49 -12.17 31.00
C LEU A 24 -19.17 -12.18 29.49
N PHE A 25 -20.19 -12.17 28.64
CA PHE A 25 -20.00 -12.13 27.18
C PHE A 25 -19.31 -10.84 26.74
N ILE A 26 -19.75 -9.68 27.24
CA ILE A 26 -19.13 -8.39 26.93
C ILE A 26 -17.69 -8.36 27.46
N GLY A 27 -17.45 -8.87 28.68
CA GLY A 27 -16.12 -8.93 29.28
C GLY A 27 -15.12 -9.76 28.47
N MET A 28 -15.56 -10.84 27.82
CA MET A 28 -14.72 -11.64 26.94
C MET A 28 -14.59 -11.05 25.52
N ALA A 29 -15.61 -10.36 25.02
CA ALA A 29 -15.62 -9.82 23.65
C ALA A 29 -14.84 -8.51 23.51
N LEU A 30 -14.91 -7.61 24.49
CA LEU A 30 -14.30 -6.28 24.41
C LEU A 30 -12.78 -6.30 24.22
N PRO A 31 -11.99 -7.12 24.93
CA PRO A 31 -10.54 -7.15 24.74
C PRO A 31 -10.14 -7.52 23.31
N SER A 32 -10.80 -8.52 22.72
CA SER A 32 -10.57 -8.97 21.35
C SER A 32 -10.90 -7.88 20.32
N LEU A 33 -11.99 -7.14 20.55
CA LEU A 33 -12.40 -6.03 19.69
C LEU A 33 -11.39 -4.88 19.72
N VAL A 34 -10.90 -4.51 20.91
CA VAL A 34 -9.91 -3.44 21.08
C VAL A 34 -8.60 -3.79 20.38
N LEU A 35 -8.13 -5.04 20.52
CA LEU A 35 -6.93 -5.50 19.82
C LEU A 35 -7.11 -5.46 18.31
N PHE A 36 -8.26 -5.91 17.79
CA PHE A 36 -8.55 -5.86 16.36
C PHE A 36 -8.51 -4.43 15.81
N PHE A 37 -9.14 -3.47 16.50
CA PHE A 37 -9.10 -2.07 16.07
C PHE A 37 -7.69 -1.48 16.14
N SER A 38 -6.92 -1.81 17.17
CA SER A 38 -5.51 -1.38 17.28
C SER A 38 -4.70 -1.85 16.07
N HIS A 39 -4.82 -3.13 15.69
CA HIS A 39 -4.16 -3.68 14.52
C HIS A 39 -4.65 -3.04 13.22
N ALA A 40 -5.95 -2.83 13.07
CA ALA A 40 -6.52 -2.20 11.88
C ALA A 40 -6.01 -0.76 11.68
N VAL A 41 -5.89 0.02 12.75
CA VAL A 41 -5.37 1.41 12.68
C VAL A 41 -3.90 1.40 12.27
N VAL A 42 -3.07 0.56 12.88
CA VAL A 42 -1.64 0.49 12.53
C VAL A 42 -1.45 0.03 11.08
N ALA A 43 -2.17 -1.02 10.68
CA ALA A 43 -2.12 -1.52 9.31
C ALA A 43 -2.54 -0.45 8.28
N SER A 44 -3.58 0.33 8.58
CA SER A 44 -4.04 1.39 7.69
C SER A 44 -3.00 2.49 7.45
N ALA A 45 -2.22 2.84 8.48
CA ALA A 45 -1.15 3.81 8.36
C ALA A 45 0.01 3.26 7.51
N GLU A 46 0.36 1.99 7.66
CA GLU A 46 1.39 1.34 6.84
C GLU A 46 0.97 1.22 5.37
N GLU A 47 -0.28 0.85 5.11
CA GLU A 47 -0.85 0.78 3.76
C GLU A 47 -0.83 2.14 3.04
N GLU A 48 -1.10 3.24 3.75
CA GLU A 48 -1.00 4.58 3.19
C GLU A 48 0.45 4.91 2.76
N ILE A 49 1.44 4.58 3.60
CA ILE A 49 2.86 4.81 3.30
C ILE A 49 3.30 3.94 2.10
N GLN A 50 2.85 2.68 2.04
CA GLN A 50 3.12 1.79 0.90
C GLN A 50 2.49 2.32 -0.40
N SER A 51 1.24 2.78 -0.35
CA SER A 51 0.58 3.39 -1.51
C SER A 51 1.33 4.63 -2.01
N LYS A 52 1.78 5.50 -1.11
CA LYS A 52 2.61 6.65 -1.47
C LYS A 52 3.94 6.24 -2.08
N ALA A 53 4.63 5.26 -1.51
CA ALA A 53 5.87 4.75 -2.08
C ALA A 53 5.67 4.16 -3.48
N LEU A 54 4.55 3.45 -3.72
CA LEU A 54 4.20 2.94 -5.05
C LEU A 54 3.96 4.09 -6.04
N MET A 55 3.16 5.10 -5.68
CA MET A 55 2.94 6.28 -6.54
C MET A 55 4.25 7.00 -6.89
N LEU A 56 5.20 7.08 -5.94
CA LEU A 56 6.53 7.67 -6.18
C LEU A 56 7.41 6.80 -7.11
N CYS A 57 7.28 5.48 -7.03
CA CYS A 57 7.91 4.55 -7.97
C CYS A 57 7.33 4.73 -9.37
N GLU A 58 5.99 4.75 -9.49
CA GLU A 58 5.27 4.93 -10.76
C GLU A 58 5.63 6.26 -11.41
N GLN A 59 5.58 7.35 -10.64
CA GLN A 59 5.96 8.68 -11.12
C GLN A 59 7.37 8.69 -11.72
N LYS A 60 8.35 8.05 -11.05
CA LYS A 60 9.73 8.01 -11.60
C LYS A 60 9.84 7.10 -12.80
N MET A 61 9.09 5.99 -12.81
CA MET A 61 9.04 5.10 -13.95
C MET A 61 8.49 5.82 -15.18
N GLU A 62 7.42 6.59 -15.01
CA GLU A 62 6.85 7.42 -16.07
C GLU A 62 7.84 8.49 -16.54
N GLU A 63 8.57 9.14 -15.64
CA GLU A 63 9.62 10.12 -15.99
C GLU A 63 10.70 9.48 -16.87
N ILE A 64 11.19 8.27 -16.51
CA ILE A 64 12.22 7.54 -17.27
C ILE A 64 11.68 7.12 -18.64
N LEU A 65 10.42 6.64 -18.69
CA LEU A 65 9.79 6.23 -19.95
C LEU A 65 9.51 7.45 -20.85
N ALA A 66 9.13 8.59 -20.28
CA ALA A 66 8.98 9.84 -21.01
C ALA A 66 10.33 10.32 -21.58
N ASP A 67 11.40 10.20 -20.80
CA ASP A 67 12.78 10.46 -21.25
C ASP A 67 13.22 9.53 -22.38
N LYS A 68 12.65 8.33 -22.52
CA LYS A 68 12.91 7.45 -23.68
C LYS A 68 12.23 7.98 -24.95
N MET A 69 11.03 8.52 -24.79
CA MET A 69 10.14 8.91 -25.90
C MET A 69 10.36 10.36 -26.36
N SER A 70 11.16 11.14 -25.63
CA SER A 70 11.42 12.53 -25.97
C SER A 70 12.24 12.65 -27.27
N PRO A 71 12.03 13.68 -28.10
CA PRO A 71 12.92 13.97 -29.22
C PRO A 71 14.35 14.37 -28.77
N SER A 72 14.48 14.92 -27.56
CA SER A 72 15.77 15.37 -27.01
C SER A 72 16.50 14.31 -26.20
N HIS A 73 15.78 13.32 -25.67
CA HIS A 73 16.30 12.23 -24.84
C HIS A 73 15.80 10.91 -25.42
N GLY A 74 16.68 9.92 -25.63
CA GLY A 74 16.31 8.65 -26.25
C GLY A 74 16.79 7.44 -25.46
N TYR A 75 16.79 6.26 -26.07
CA TYR A 75 17.25 5.03 -25.41
C TYR A 75 18.69 5.14 -24.85
N SER A 76 19.60 5.82 -25.55
CA SER A 76 20.97 6.04 -25.07
C SER A 76 21.03 6.89 -23.80
N TRP A 77 20.05 7.77 -23.59
CA TRP A 77 19.98 8.63 -22.42
C TRP A 77 19.64 7.84 -21.16
N ILE A 78 18.57 7.04 -21.23
CA ILE A 78 18.09 6.25 -20.11
C ILE A 78 19.08 5.13 -19.72
N THR A 79 19.89 4.66 -20.68
CA THR A 79 20.90 3.61 -20.46
C THR A 79 22.27 4.14 -20.07
N THR A 80 22.44 5.46 -20.02
CA THR A 80 23.70 6.07 -19.56
C THR A 80 23.88 5.77 -18.07
N PRO A 81 25.02 5.19 -17.65
CA PRO A 81 25.27 4.89 -16.24
C PRO A 81 25.13 6.13 -15.36
N ASN A 82 24.57 5.96 -14.15
CA ASN A 82 24.39 7.02 -13.15
C ASN A 82 23.58 8.24 -13.63
N ARG A 83 22.77 8.09 -14.68
CA ARG A 83 21.93 9.19 -15.19
C ARG A 83 20.90 9.65 -14.16
N TYR A 84 20.30 8.69 -13.45
CA TYR A 84 19.30 8.93 -12.41
C TYR A 84 19.98 8.76 -11.05
N ALA A 85 20.35 9.87 -10.43
CA ALA A 85 20.93 9.87 -9.10
C ALA A 85 19.90 9.45 -8.05
N SER A 86 20.39 8.99 -6.89
CA SER A 86 19.51 8.73 -5.75
C SER A 86 18.97 10.05 -5.20
N GLU A 87 17.68 10.06 -4.89
CA GLU A 87 16.97 11.27 -4.47
C GLU A 87 16.33 11.05 -3.10
N THR A 88 16.36 12.07 -2.25
CA THR A 88 15.57 12.12 -1.01
C THR A 88 14.32 12.94 -1.25
N ILE A 89 13.17 12.34 -0.98
CA ILE A 89 11.85 12.93 -1.20
C ILE A 89 11.29 13.37 0.16
N SER A 90 10.50 14.45 0.15
CA SER A 90 9.79 14.90 1.35
C SER A 90 8.97 13.76 1.97
N GLY A 91 8.93 13.71 3.29
CA GLY A 91 8.28 12.62 4.02
C GLY A 91 9.16 11.40 4.28
N GLY A 92 10.48 11.53 4.15
CA GLY A 92 11.44 10.48 4.57
C GLY A 92 11.63 9.34 3.58
N PHE A 93 11.10 9.49 2.36
CA PHE A 93 11.29 8.51 1.29
C PHE A 93 12.65 8.72 0.61
N THR A 94 13.30 7.64 0.23
CA THR A 94 14.46 7.67 -0.66
C THR A 94 14.17 6.86 -1.90
N ARG A 95 14.60 7.38 -3.05
CA ARG A 95 14.35 6.78 -4.36
C ARG A 95 15.67 6.50 -5.04
N THR A 96 15.82 5.30 -5.58
CA THR A 96 16.99 4.87 -6.34
C THR A 96 16.55 4.23 -7.65
N VAL A 97 17.37 4.39 -8.68
CA VAL A 97 17.14 3.83 -10.00
C VAL A 97 18.36 3.02 -10.41
N ALA A 98 18.14 1.76 -10.77
CA ALA A 98 19.16 0.90 -11.32
C ALA A 98 18.80 0.57 -12.77
N VAL A 99 19.74 0.80 -13.68
CA VAL A 99 19.59 0.45 -15.10
C VAL A 99 20.65 -0.57 -15.46
N VAL A 100 20.23 -1.76 -15.89
CA VAL A 100 21.11 -2.87 -16.25
C VAL A 100 20.89 -3.23 -17.71
N THR A 101 21.93 -3.06 -18.52
CA THR A 101 21.91 -3.37 -19.97
C THR A 101 22.75 -4.59 -20.34
N THR A 102 23.71 -4.95 -19.51
CA THR A 102 24.66 -6.04 -19.81
C THR A 102 24.04 -7.41 -19.54
N GLY A 103 24.14 -8.33 -20.51
CA GLY A 103 23.66 -9.71 -20.36
C GLY A 103 22.13 -9.88 -20.45
N LYS A 104 21.39 -8.81 -20.73
CA LYS A 104 19.93 -8.82 -20.88
C LYS A 104 19.57 -8.97 -22.35
N ILE A 105 19.31 -10.22 -22.75
CA ILE A 105 18.96 -10.59 -24.13
C ILE A 105 17.73 -11.49 -24.09
N TYR A 106 16.70 -11.15 -24.85
CA TYR A 106 15.52 -11.98 -25.07
C TYR A 106 15.26 -12.10 -26.57
N ASN A 107 15.17 -13.32 -27.08
CA ASN A 107 14.96 -13.58 -28.51
C ASN A 107 15.94 -12.81 -29.42
N SER A 108 17.23 -12.82 -29.09
CA SER A 108 18.31 -12.07 -29.79
C SER A 108 18.17 -10.54 -29.77
N VAL A 109 17.26 -9.99 -28.97
CA VAL A 109 17.11 -8.54 -28.75
C VAL A 109 17.68 -8.17 -27.39
N SER A 110 18.62 -7.23 -27.38
CA SER A 110 19.13 -6.65 -26.13
C SER A 110 18.13 -5.64 -25.56
N TYR A 111 17.92 -5.70 -24.25
CA TYR A 111 17.04 -4.77 -23.54
C TYR A 111 17.73 -4.21 -22.30
N ALA A 112 17.32 -3.02 -21.89
CA ALA A 112 17.64 -2.44 -20.60
C ALA A 112 16.58 -2.85 -19.59
N GLU A 113 17.01 -3.38 -18.46
CA GLU A 113 16.17 -3.58 -17.28
C GLU A 113 16.30 -2.36 -16.38
N ILE A 114 15.18 -1.71 -16.09
CA ILE A 114 15.12 -0.51 -15.25
C ILE A 114 14.36 -0.89 -13.98
N THR A 115 15.00 -0.71 -12.84
CA THR A 115 14.41 -0.96 -11.52
C THR A 115 14.40 0.34 -10.74
N VAL A 116 13.20 0.81 -10.40
CA VAL A 116 12.99 1.93 -9.48
C VAL A 116 12.70 1.34 -8.11
N THR A 117 13.47 1.72 -7.11
CA THR A 117 13.25 1.34 -5.71
C THR A 117 12.92 2.57 -4.89
N VAL A 118 11.84 2.52 -4.12
CA VAL A 118 11.52 3.52 -3.10
C VAL A 118 11.57 2.85 -1.73
N SER A 119 12.28 3.47 -0.80
CA SER A 119 12.42 2.97 0.57
C SER A 119 12.06 4.04 1.59
N HIS A 120 11.55 3.58 2.73
CA HIS A 120 11.16 4.38 3.89
C HIS A 120 11.36 3.53 5.15
N SER A 121 11.65 4.15 6.30
CA SER A 121 12.04 3.43 7.52
C SER A 121 10.95 2.51 8.10
N LEU A 122 9.69 2.81 7.80
CA LEU A 122 8.51 2.12 8.34
C LEU A 122 7.96 1.02 7.43
N ILE A 123 8.48 0.84 6.21
CA ILE A 123 7.97 -0.16 5.26
C ILE A 123 9.12 -0.90 4.58
N THR A 124 8.84 -2.11 4.11
CA THR A 124 9.75 -2.81 3.20
C THR A 124 9.89 -2.03 1.89
N PRO A 125 11.10 -1.91 1.30
CA PRO A 125 11.28 -1.22 0.03
C PRO A 125 10.38 -1.77 -1.07
N ILE A 126 9.75 -0.86 -1.81
CA ILE A 126 8.91 -1.20 -2.97
C ILE A 126 9.73 -1.02 -4.23
N GLN A 127 9.61 -1.98 -5.16
CA GLN A 127 10.33 -1.97 -6.42
C GLN A 127 9.37 -2.12 -7.59
N LEU A 128 9.55 -1.26 -8.59
CA LEU A 128 8.95 -1.42 -9.90
C LEU A 128 10.02 -1.68 -10.93
N GLN A 129 9.79 -2.67 -11.78
CA GLN A 129 10.71 -3.08 -12.81
C GLN A 129 10.03 -2.99 -14.18
N CYS A 130 10.74 -2.44 -15.15
CA CYS A 130 10.34 -2.48 -16.55
C CYS A 130 11.52 -2.87 -17.44
N TRP A 131 11.20 -3.25 -18.67
CA TRP A 131 12.18 -3.50 -19.71
C TRP A 131 11.96 -2.51 -20.85
N SER A 132 13.06 -2.01 -21.39
CA SER A 132 13.06 -1.09 -22.52
C SER A 132 14.02 -1.60 -23.58
N THR A 133 13.64 -1.52 -24.85
CA THR A 133 14.51 -1.82 -25.99
C THR A 133 14.83 -0.53 -26.74
N MET A 134 15.79 -0.61 -27.64
CA MET A 134 16.18 0.52 -28.50
C MET A 134 15.11 0.93 -29.53
N TYR A 135 14.09 0.10 -29.74
CA TYR A 135 13.00 0.33 -30.68
C TYR A 135 11.86 1.14 -30.06
#